data_AF-A0A511JDH5-F1
#
_entry.id   AF-A0A511JDH5-F1
#
_cell.length_a   1.000
_cell.length_b   1.000
_cell.length_c   1.000
_cell.angle_alpha   90.00
_cell.angle_beta   90.00
_cell.angle_gamma   90.00
#
_symmetry.space_group_name_H-M   'P 1'
#
loop_
_entity.id
_entity.type
_entity.pdbx_description
1 polymer ?
#
loop_
_entity_poly.entity_id
_entity_poly.type
_entity_poly.pdbx_seq_one_letter_code
_entity_poly.pdbx_strand_id
1 'polypeptide(L)'
;MLRVRGAVMVGVVLVIALSGGCTSGGEPSLDPIADFPERIAPIVDTETGEVARGSFRFTPSFFDDNNLLDVVEHARVACYRANGYEGDQMRWRPAQEVMKNHSYVGVWRVEDAEQFAFTTPTSPADMLLNGVENSVMSDADRAAAQSEVESLSERLAATKNARKTEAFKVADEACAKDPEVVKWQKLVDGGAAAYRGPWDEDFRQAELRAFEDPRMDAIEDDFASCLEASGLQGVDPQTRGYDNKLGVEGAEYAINEQQITLALIAVECKATIDAANRMMDLVAEYEAPVYLKYQAELDDRAAEVAEQRAAVADYWAHHSS
;
A
#
# COMPACT_ATOMS: atom_id res chain seq x y z
N MET A 1 53.45 -43.63 11.93
CA MET A 1 53.62 -43.03 13.28
C MET A 1 52.26 -42.53 13.75
N LEU A 2 51.87 -42.95 14.94
CA LEU A 2 50.52 -42.93 15.49
C LEU A 2 49.94 -41.52 15.66
N ARG A 3 48.68 -41.33 15.26
CA ARG A 3 47.82 -40.20 15.63
C ARG A 3 47.08 -40.54 16.92
N VAL A 4 47.28 -39.76 17.98
CA VAL A 4 46.50 -39.82 19.22
C VAL A 4 45.33 -38.84 19.09
N ARG A 5 44.10 -39.35 19.18
CA ARG A 5 42.87 -38.55 19.33
C ARG A 5 42.54 -38.48 20.82
N GLY A 6 42.66 -37.29 21.41
CA GLY A 6 42.16 -37.01 22.75
C GLY A 6 40.69 -36.58 22.70
N ALA A 7 39.83 -37.30 23.40
CA ALA A 7 38.45 -36.91 23.66
C ALA A 7 38.43 -35.99 24.89
N VAL A 8 37.89 -34.78 24.73
CA VAL A 8 37.63 -33.85 25.84
C VAL A 8 36.16 -34.02 26.25
N MET A 9 35.95 -34.52 27.46
CA MET A 9 34.63 -34.60 28.10
C MET A 9 34.42 -33.27 28.86
N VAL A 10 33.47 -32.45 28.41
CA VAL A 10 33.05 -31.23 29.13
C VAL A 10 31.90 -31.62 30.05
N GLY A 11 32.17 -31.62 31.36
CA GLY A 11 31.17 -31.85 32.40
C GLY A 11 30.35 -30.58 32.65
N VAL A 12 29.03 -30.70 32.54
CA VAL A 12 28.07 -29.66 32.93
C VAL A 12 27.87 -29.72 34.44
N VAL A 13 28.29 -28.67 35.14
CA VAL A 13 27.98 -28.45 36.56
C VAL A 13 26.71 -27.61 36.65
N LEU A 14 25.62 -28.23 37.09
CA LEU A 14 24.35 -27.58 37.37
C LEU A 14 24.40 -26.96 38.77
N VAL A 15 24.51 -25.63 38.84
CA VAL A 15 24.39 -24.88 40.10
C VAL A 15 22.93 -24.45 40.26
N ILE A 16 22.22 -25.07 41.20
CA ILE A 16 20.87 -24.68 41.60
C ILE A 16 21.01 -23.60 42.68
N ALA A 17 20.83 -22.33 42.29
CA ALA A 17 20.72 -21.20 43.20
C ALA A 17 19.25 -20.99 43.57
N LEU A 18 18.88 -21.34 44.81
CA LEU A 18 17.61 -20.98 45.42
C LEU A 18 17.70 -19.54 45.94
N SER A 19 17.05 -18.60 45.26
CA SER A 19 16.84 -17.24 45.75
C SER A 19 15.33 -16.98 45.91
N GLY A 20 14.96 -16.50 47.09
CA GLY A 20 13.58 -16.31 47.53
C GLY A 20 12.89 -15.13 46.85
N GLY A 21 11.62 -15.34 46.49
CA GLY A 21 10.77 -14.35 45.86
C GLY A 21 10.26 -13.30 46.85
N CYS A 22 10.68 -12.06 46.68
CA CYS A 22 9.90 -10.88 47.05
C CYS A 22 8.85 -10.67 45.96
N THR A 23 7.57 -10.76 46.33
CA THR A 23 6.43 -10.52 45.43
C THR A 23 6.23 -9.01 45.28
N SER A 24 6.98 -8.39 44.37
CA SER A 24 6.61 -7.08 43.82
C SER A 24 5.34 -7.28 43.00
N GLY A 25 4.28 -6.54 43.32
CA GLY A 25 3.09 -6.46 42.47
C GLY A 25 3.50 -5.89 41.12
N GLY A 26 3.75 -6.79 40.16
CA GLY A 26 3.89 -6.41 38.77
C GLY A 26 2.55 -5.88 38.31
N GLU A 27 2.54 -4.64 37.83
CA GLU A 27 1.51 -4.24 36.87
C GLU A 27 1.40 -5.36 35.82
N PRO A 28 0.18 -5.75 35.41
CA PRO A 28 0.02 -6.73 34.36
C PRO A 28 0.81 -6.23 33.16
N SER A 29 1.95 -6.88 32.91
CA SER A 29 2.68 -6.83 31.65
C SER A 29 1.73 -7.41 30.64
N LEU A 30 0.88 -6.57 30.04
CA LEU A 30 0.20 -6.90 28.81
C LEU A 30 1.31 -7.32 27.86
N ASP A 31 1.31 -8.58 27.46
CA ASP A 31 2.14 -9.04 26.35
C ASP A 31 1.60 -8.30 25.14
N PRO A 32 2.25 -7.21 24.68
CA PRO A 32 1.61 -6.22 23.81
C PRO A 32 1.14 -6.84 22.49
N ILE A 33 1.74 -7.97 22.12
CA ILE A 33 1.57 -8.66 20.86
C ILE A 33 0.43 -9.69 20.88
N ALA A 34 0.13 -10.31 22.03
CA ALA A 34 -0.87 -11.37 22.10
C ALA A 34 -2.32 -10.86 22.20
N ASP A 35 -2.49 -9.61 22.65
CA ASP A 35 -3.81 -8.99 22.91
C ASP A 35 -4.11 -7.81 21.98
N PHE A 36 -3.49 -7.74 20.79
CA PHE A 36 -3.89 -6.76 19.80
C PHE A 36 -5.36 -6.97 19.44
N PRO A 37 -6.20 -5.92 19.47
CA PRO A 37 -7.50 -6.01 18.81
C PRO A 37 -7.25 -6.41 17.36
N GLU A 38 -7.81 -7.53 16.90
CA GLU A 38 -7.68 -7.99 15.51
C GLU A 38 -8.00 -6.87 14.48
N ARG A 39 -8.79 -5.88 14.91
CA ARG A 39 -9.14 -4.69 14.13
C ARG A 39 -7.99 -3.72 13.87
N ILE A 40 -6.91 -3.75 14.64
CA ILE A 40 -5.71 -2.91 14.43
C ILE A 40 -4.48 -3.74 14.03
N ALA A 41 -4.62 -5.06 13.93
CA ALA A 41 -3.57 -5.91 13.42
C ALA A 41 -3.16 -5.45 12.01
N PRO A 42 -1.85 -5.41 11.72
CA PRO A 42 -1.37 -5.04 10.40
C PRO A 42 -1.82 -6.06 9.36
N ILE A 43 -1.86 -5.63 8.10
CA ILE A 43 -2.11 -6.50 6.96
C ILE A 43 -0.76 -6.71 6.29
N VAL A 44 -0.27 -7.95 6.29
CA VAL A 44 0.91 -8.37 5.54
C VAL A 44 0.54 -9.66 4.82
N ASP A 45 0.19 -9.54 3.54
CA ASP A 45 -0.26 -10.64 2.69
C ASP A 45 0.76 -10.88 1.57
N THR A 46 1.49 -11.98 1.68
CA THR A 46 2.53 -12.36 0.71
C THR A 46 1.97 -12.80 -0.64
N GLU A 47 0.71 -13.27 -0.69
CA GLU A 47 0.08 -13.73 -1.94
C GLU A 47 -0.36 -12.53 -2.80
N THR A 48 -0.97 -11.54 -2.17
CA THR A 48 -1.45 -10.32 -2.85
C THR A 48 -0.41 -9.20 -2.88
N GLY A 49 0.62 -9.26 -2.04
CA GLY A 49 1.57 -8.17 -1.83
C GLY A 49 1.02 -7.07 -0.92
N GLU A 50 -0.17 -7.21 -0.33
CA GLU A 50 -0.72 -6.18 0.53
C GLU A 50 0.14 -6.00 1.79
N VAL A 51 0.62 -4.77 2.01
CA VAL A 51 1.20 -4.32 3.27
C VAL A 51 0.46 -3.05 3.67
N ALA A 52 -0.22 -3.08 4.81
CA ALA A 52 -0.96 -1.94 5.31
C ALA A 52 -1.00 -1.93 6.84
N ARG A 53 -1.09 -0.73 7.41
CA ARG A 53 -1.31 -0.53 8.84
C ARG A 53 -2.75 -0.89 9.21
N GLY A 54 -2.98 -1.23 10.48
CA GLY A 54 -4.34 -1.50 10.97
C GLY A 54 -5.29 -0.32 10.76
N SER A 55 -4.79 0.92 10.94
CA SER A 55 -5.57 2.15 10.74
C SER A 55 -6.16 2.31 9.34
N PHE A 56 -5.60 1.66 8.31
CA PHE A 56 -6.13 1.71 6.94
C PHE A 56 -7.50 1.02 6.79
N ARG A 57 -7.97 0.28 7.81
CA ARG A 57 -9.32 -0.29 7.83
C ARG A 57 -10.42 0.75 8.05
N PHE A 58 -10.07 1.93 8.57
CA PHE A 58 -11.02 3.00 8.91
C PHE A 58 -11.05 4.13 7.87
N THR A 59 -10.06 4.15 6.98
CA THR A 59 -10.00 5.05 5.85
C THR A 59 -10.21 4.25 4.56
N PRO A 60 -10.96 4.76 3.59
CA PRO A 60 -10.88 4.18 2.26
C PRO A 60 -9.44 4.29 1.75
N SER A 61 -9.00 3.25 1.09
CA SER A 61 -7.74 3.23 0.38
C SER A 61 -7.80 4.16 -0.83
N PHE A 62 -6.65 4.50 -1.38
CA PHE A 62 -6.56 5.18 -2.67
C PHE A 62 -7.38 4.46 -3.77
N PHE A 63 -7.46 3.13 -3.73
CA PHE A 63 -8.26 2.34 -4.66
C PHE A 63 -9.76 2.47 -4.42
N ASP A 64 -10.18 2.53 -3.16
CA ASP A 64 -11.58 2.75 -2.83
C ASP A 64 -12.04 4.12 -3.35
N ASP A 65 -11.24 5.16 -3.13
CA ASP A 65 -11.53 6.51 -3.60
C ASP A 65 -11.54 6.59 -5.14
N ASN A 66 -10.56 6.00 -5.82
CA ASN A 66 -10.55 5.96 -7.29
C ASN A 66 -11.72 5.17 -7.86
N ASN A 67 -12.00 3.97 -7.32
CA ASN A 67 -13.14 3.18 -7.77
C ASN A 67 -14.46 3.93 -7.55
N LEU A 68 -14.61 4.64 -6.43
CA LEU A 68 -15.79 5.44 -6.15
C LEU A 68 -15.91 6.61 -7.14
N LEU A 69 -14.82 7.31 -7.45
CA LEU A 69 -14.78 8.35 -8.50
C LEU A 69 -15.14 7.78 -9.88
N ASP A 70 -14.61 6.62 -10.22
CA ASP A 70 -14.89 5.93 -11.49
C ASP A 70 -16.37 5.53 -11.59
N VAL A 71 -17.00 5.14 -10.48
CA VAL A 71 -18.45 4.88 -10.42
C VAL A 71 -19.25 6.17 -10.67
N VAL A 72 -18.86 7.31 -10.09
CA VAL A 72 -19.52 8.60 -10.35
C VAL A 72 -19.45 8.96 -11.83
N GLU A 73 -18.26 8.86 -12.43
CA GLU A 73 -18.08 9.19 -13.84
C GLU A 73 -18.80 8.19 -14.76
N HIS A 74 -18.80 6.90 -14.43
CA HIS A 74 -19.56 5.89 -15.17
C HIS A 74 -21.07 6.18 -15.14
N ALA A 75 -21.63 6.45 -13.97
CA ALA A 75 -23.04 6.83 -13.81
C ALA A 75 -23.37 8.12 -14.59
N ARG A 76 -22.46 9.09 -14.57
CA ARG A 76 -22.63 10.35 -15.30
C ARG A 76 -22.63 10.13 -16.82
N VAL A 77 -21.72 9.32 -17.34
CA VAL A 77 -21.68 8.94 -18.77
C VAL A 77 -22.95 8.17 -19.18
N ALA A 78 -23.45 7.28 -18.32
CA ALA A 78 -24.73 6.59 -18.57
C ALA A 78 -25.90 7.59 -18.68
N CYS A 79 -25.97 8.57 -17.76
CA CYS A 79 -26.96 9.63 -17.82
C CYS A 79 -26.83 10.50 -19.08
N TYR A 80 -25.62 10.84 -19.52
CA TYR A 80 -25.40 11.58 -20.75
C TYR A 80 -26.01 10.86 -21.96
N ARG A 81 -25.76 9.56 -22.08
CA ARG A 81 -26.31 8.73 -23.16
C ARG A 81 -27.84 8.69 -23.11
N ALA A 82 -28.42 8.58 -21.91
CA ALA A 82 -29.87 8.64 -21.72
C ALA A 82 -30.48 9.99 -22.12
N ASN A 83 -29.69 11.08 -22.06
CA ASN A 83 -30.08 12.42 -22.52
C ASN A 83 -29.64 12.72 -23.98
N GLY A 84 -29.26 11.69 -24.75
CA GLY A 84 -28.91 11.81 -26.17
C GLY A 84 -27.52 12.41 -26.45
N TYR A 85 -26.66 12.52 -25.43
CA TYR A 85 -25.27 12.93 -25.61
C TYR A 85 -24.35 11.71 -25.74
N GLU A 86 -23.77 11.53 -26.92
CA GLU A 86 -22.84 10.43 -27.24
C GLU A 86 -21.39 10.89 -27.39
N GLY A 87 -21.10 12.15 -27.05
CA GLY A 87 -19.76 12.73 -27.24
C GLY A 87 -18.69 12.21 -26.27
N ASP A 88 -19.09 11.67 -25.11
CA ASP A 88 -18.18 11.05 -24.16
C ASP A 88 -18.05 9.54 -24.44
N GLN A 89 -16.87 9.16 -24.93
CA GLN A 89 -16.52 7.79 -25.32
C GLN A 89 -15.58 7.14 -24.28
N MET A 90 -15.36 7.80 -23.14
CA MET A 90 -14.54 7.22 -22.08
C MET A 90 -15.23 5.97 -21.52
N ARG A 91 -14.43 4.90 -21.37
CA ARG A 91 -14.88 3.66 -20.74
C ARG A 91 -14.23 3.59 -19.38
N TRP A 92 -15.04 3.79 -18.35
CA TRP A 92 -14.64 3.63 -16.97
C TRP A 92 -14.67 2.15 -16.62
N ARG A 93 -13.69 1.73 -15.83
CA ARG A 93 -13.53 0.37 -15.33
C ARG A 93 -13.11 0.48 -13.88
N PRO A 94 -13.38 -0.54 -13.05
CA PRO A 94 -12.80 -0.57 -11.72
C PRO A 94 -11.28 -0.45 -11.82
N ALA A 95 -10.70 0.40 -10.99
CA ALA A 95 -9.27 0.47 -10.76
C ALA A 95 -8.78 -0.93 -10.40
N GLN A 96 -7.76 -1.41 -11.11
CA GLN A 96 -7.19 -2.70 -10.83
C GLN A 96 -6.43 -2.62 -9.50
N GLU A 97 -6.64 -3.61 -8.63
CA GLU A 97 -5.87 -3.80 -7.40
C GLU A 97 -4.46 -4.33 -7.73
N VAL A 98 -3.70 -3.61 -8.54
CA VAL A 98 -2.34 -4.04 -8.94
C VAL A 98 -1.35 -3.84 -7.78
N MET A 99 -1.72 -3.07 -6.74
CA MET A 99 -0.94 -3.02 -5.50
C MET A 99 -1.75 -2.60 -4.29
N LYS A 100 -1.39 -3.17 -3.15
CA LYS A 100 -1.63 -2.55 -1.84
C LYS A 100 -0.33 -2.51 -1.04
N ASN A 101 0.78 -2.13 -1.67
CA ASN A 101 2.07 -1.99 -1.00
C ASN A 101 2.10 -0.71 -0.16
N HIS A 102 2.47 -0.83 1.12
CA HIS A 102 2.80 0.35 1.93
C HIS A 102 4.07 0.99 1.38
N SER A 103 4.03 2.30 1.13
CA SER A 103 5.18 3.09 0.69
C SER A 103 6.45 2.90 1.53
N TYR A 104 6.35 2.56 2.82
CA TYR A 104 7.51 2.41 3.72
C TYR A 104 8.32 1.15 3.49
N VAL A 105 7.68 0.06 3.06
CA VAL A 105 8.37 -1.22 2.84
C VAL A 105 8.95 -1.27 1.42
N GLY A 106 8.40 -0.49 0.49
CA GLY A 106 8.79 -0.48 -0.91
C GLY A 106 8.53 -1.85 -1.57
N VAL A 107 9.35 -2.20 -2.56
CA VAL A 107 9.31 -3.54 -3.16
C VAL A 107 9.75 -4.59 -2.14
N TRP A 108 8.91 -5.61 -1.91
CA TRP A 108 9.12 -6.64 -0.89
C TRP A 108 8.76 -8.05 -1.35
N ARG A 109 8.29 -8.19 -2.60
CA ARG A 109 7.99 -9.46 -3.26
C ARG A 109 8.91 -9.71 -4.44
N VAL A 110 9.21 -10.98 -4.67
CA VAL A 110 10.07 -11.41 -5.78
C VAL A 110 9.40 -11.09 -7.11
N GLU A 111 8.12 -11.42 -7.28
CA GLU A 111 7.42 -11.19 -8.55
C GLU A 111 7.36 -9.70 -8.89
N ASP A 112 7.14 -8.84 -7.88
CA ASP A 112 7.13 -7.40 -8.06
C ASP A 112 8.51 -6.87 -8.44
N ALA A 113 9.58 -7.36 -7.79
CA ALA A 113 10.95 -6.97 -8.12
C ALA A 113 11.36 -7.38 -9.54
N GLU A 114 10.96 -8.57 -9.99
CA GLU A 114 11.24 -9.05 -11.36
C GLU A 114 10.54 -8.20 -12.42
N GLN A 115 9.29 -7.82 -12.17
CA GLN A 115 8.49 -7.11 -13.16
C GLN A 115 8.68 -5.58 -13.11
N PHE A 116 8.92 -5.02 -11.92
CA PHE A 116 8.85 -3.58 -11.67
C PHE A 116 10.12 -3.00 -11.03
N ALA A 117 11.09 -3.82 -10.62
CA ALA A 117 12.25 -3.39 -9.85
C ALA A 117 11.83 -2.51 -8.65
N PHE A 118 12.24 -1.24 -8.59
CA PHE A 118 11.85 -0.27 -7.56
C PHE A 118 10.70 0.66 -7.99
N THR A 119 10.15 0.47 -9.18
CA THR A 119 9.00 1.27 -9.65
C THR A 119 7.70 0.75 -9.06
N THR A 120 6.67 1.59 -9.05
CA THR A 120 5.31 1.23 -8.65
C THR A 120 4.72 0.28 -9.70
N PRO A 121 4.29 -0.95 -9.34
CA PRO A 121 3.52 -1.80 -10.23
C PRO A 121 2.36 -1.08 -10.91
N THR A 122 2.40 -1.08 -12.24
CA THR A 122 1.44 -0.38 -13.10
C THR A 122 1.43 -1.03 -14.48
N SER A 123 0.45 -0.69 -15.33
CA SER A 123 0.41 -1.25 -16.69
C SER A 123 1.60 -0.76 -17.53
N PRO A 124 2.03 -1.51 -18.57
CA PRO A 124 3.03 -1.03 -19.53
C PRO A 124 2.67 0.32 -20.18
N ALA A 125 1.40 0.58 -20.46
CA ALA A 125 0.95 1.86 -21.01
C ALA A 125 1.16 3.01 -20.01
N ASP A 126 0.86 2.77 -18.72
CA ASP A 126 1.09 3.75 -17.66
C ASP A 126 2.59 4.00 -17.42
N MET A 127 3.43 2.97 -17.52
CA MET A 127 4.89 3.14 -17.49
C MET A 127 5.35 4.12 -18.57
N LEU A 128 4.89 3.93 -19.81
CA LEU A 128 5.22 4.83 -20.92
C LEU A 128 4.68 6.25 -20.70
N LEU A 129 3.44 6.40 -20.22
CA LEU A 129 2.84 7.71 -19.93
C LEU A 129 3.61 8.48 -18.84
N ASN A 130 4.12 7.77 -17.84
CA ASN A 130 4.86 8.34 -16.72
C ASN A 130 6.38 8.43 -16.98
N GLY A 131 6.86 8.07 -18.17
CA GLY A 131 8.27 8.16 -18.54
C GLY A 131 9.17 7.16 -17.80
N VAL A 132 8.61 6.03 -17.33
CA VAL A 132 9.39 4.94 -16.74
C VAL A 132 10.20 4.26 -17.84
N GLU A 133 11.52 4.30 -17.72
CA GLU A 133 12.40 3.55 -18.61
C GLU A 133 12.31 2.06 -18.28
N ASN A 134 11.83 1.23 -19.22
CA ASN A 134 11.81 -0.23 -19.08
C ASN A 134 12.59 -0.86 -20.24
N SER A 135 13.82 -1.31 -19.98
CA SER A 135 14.71 -1.90 -21.00
C SER A 135 14.51 -3.39 -21.20
N VAL A 136 13.80 -4.07 -20.29
CA VAL A 136 13.51 -5.51 -20.36
C VAL A 136 12.16 -5.82 -21.01
N MET A 137 11.31 -4.81 -21.19
CA MET A 137 10.06 -4.92 -21.96
C MET A 137 10.36 -5.29 -23.41
N SER A 138 9.68 -6.33 -23.91
CA SER A 138 9.83 -6.79 -25.29
C SER A 138 9.35 -5.72 -26.29
N ASP A 139 9.88 -5.75 -27.51
CA ASP A 139 9.44 -4.83 -28.58
C ASP A 139 7.95 -4.97 -28.89
N ALA A 140 7.40 -6.19 -28.79
CA ALA A 140 5.99 -6.46 -29.00
C ALA A 140 5.12 -5.82 -27.92
N ASP A 141 5.50 -5.97 -26.65
CA ASP A 141 4.77 -5.36 -25.52
C ASP A 141 4.88 -3.84 -25.55
N ARG A 142 6.06 -3.30 -25.89
CA ARG A 142 6.27 -1.87 -26.06
C ARG A 142 5.39 -1.29 -27.16
N ALA A 143 5.30 -1.98 -28.30
CA ALA A 143 4.42 -1.55 -29.40
C ALA A 143 2.93 -1.62 -29.01
N ALA A 144 2.52 -2.65 -28.26
CA ALA A 144 1.16 -2.76 -27.75
C ALA A 144 0.83 -1.64 -26.75
N ALA A 145 1.73 -1.38 -25.79
CA ALA A 145 1.60 -0.30 -24.82
C ALA A 145 1.56 1.07 -25.51
N GLN A 146 2.42 1.31 -26.49
CA GLN A 146 2.43 2.56 -27.27
C GLN A 146 1.11 2.76 -28.04
N SER A 147 0.56 1.69 -28.63
CA SER A 147 -0.75 1.76 -29.30
C SER A 147 -1.88 2.09 -28.31
N GLU A 148 -1.82 1.57 -27.08
CA GLU A 148 -2.76 1.90 -26.01
C GLU A 148 -2.63 3.37 -25.58
N VAL A 149 -1.41 3.87 -25.41
CA VAL A 149 -1.11 5.28 -25.10
C VAL A 149 -1.69 6.23 -26.15
N GLU A 150 -1.49 5.92 -27.43
CA GLU A 150 -2.03 6.69 -28.56
C GLU A 150 -3.56 6.67 -28.54
N SER A 151 -4.16 5.49 -28.36
CA SER A 151 -5.61 5.34 -28.25
C SER A 151 -6.20 6.10 -27.06
N LEU A 152 -5.54 6.08 -25.90
CA LEU A 152 -5.92 6.87 -24.72
C LEU A 152 -5.84 8.36 -25.02
N SER A 153 -4.74 8.81 -25.62
CA SER A 153 -4.49 10.22 -25.96
C SER A 153 -5.54 10.76 -26.94
N GLU A 154 -5.87 10.01 -27.98
CA GLU A 154 -6.94 10.34 -28.93
C GLU A 154 -8.30 10.43 -28.24
N ARG A 155 -8.65 9.44 -27.40
CA ARG A 155 -9.91 9.45 -26.63
C ARG A 155 -9.99 10.63 -25.67
N LEU A 156 -8.90 10.96 -24.97
CA LEU A 156 -8.81 12.11 -24.07
C LEU A 156 -8.99 13.42 -24.84
N ALA A 157 -8.35 13.57 -26.00
CA ALA A 157 -8.52 14.75 -26.85
C ALA A 157 -9.95 14.88 -27.37
N ALA A 158 -10.54 13.77 -27.84
CA ALA A 158 -11.93 13.72 -28.28
C ALA A 158 -12.89 14.11 -27.15
N THR A 159 -12.71 13.53 -25.95
CA THR A 159 -13.51 13.83 -24.75
C THR A 159 -13.38 15.32 -24.37
N LYS A 160 -12.15 15.86 -24.30
CA LYS A 160 -11.91 17.28 -24.01
C LYS A 160 -12.60 18.21 -25.00
N ASN A 161 -12.66 17.85 -26.28
CA ASN A 161 -13.34 18.64 -27.30
C ASN A 161 -14.87 18.48 -27.21
N ALA A 162 -15.35 17.26 -26.98
CA ALA A 162 -16.77 16.98 -26.82
C ALA A 162 -17.37 17.73 -25.62
N ARG A 163 -16.62 17.84 -24.51
CA ARG A 163 -17.00 18.58 -23.29
C ARG A 163 -17.08 20.11 -23.47
N LYS A 164 -16.66 20.66 -24.61
CA LYS A 164 -16.79 22.11 -24.91
C LYS A 164 -18.09 22.47 -25.63
N THR A 165 -18.84 21.48 -26.10
CA THR A 165 -20.05 21.69 -26.88
C THR A 165 -21.22 22.15 -26.01
N GLU A 166 -22.18 22.86 -26.61
CA GLU A 166 -23.40 23.26 -25.88
C GLU A 166 -24.25 22.05 -25.50
N ALA A 167 -24.28 21.02 -26.36
CA ALA A 167 -24.96 19.76 -26.08
C ALA A 167 -24.41 19.09 -24.81
N PHE A 168 -23.08 19.13 -24.60
CA PHE A 168 -22.48 18.63 -23.36
C PHE A 168 -22.98 19.40 -22.14
N LYS A 169 -22.94 20.74 -22.17
CA LYS A 169 -23.36 21.54 -21.01
C LYS A 169 -24.81 21.29 -20.60
N VAL A 170 -25.70 21.16 -21.58
CA VAL A 170 -27.12 20.84 -21.34
C VAL A 170 -27.24 19.45 -20.70
N ALA A 171 -26.51 18.45 -21.20
CA ALA A 171 -26.50 17.11 -20.63
C ALA A 171 -25.87 17.07 -19.23
N ASP A 172 -24.76 17.78 -19.00
CA ASP A 172 -24.08 17.92 -17.71
C ASP A 172 -24.97 18.58 -16.67
N GLU A 173 -25.66 19.67 -17.01
CA GLU A 173 -26.60 20.30 -16.08
C GLU A 173 -27.79 19.39 -15.73
N ALA A 174 -28.29 18.61 -16.69
CA ALA A 174 -29.35 17.63 -16.44
C ALA A 174 -28.84 16.49 -15.53
N CYS A 175 -27.68 15.94 -15.84
CA CYS A 175 -27.10 14.80 -15.12
C CYS A 175 -26.51 15.16 -13.77
N ALA A 176 -26.15 16.42 -13.51
CA ALA A 176 -25.79 16.90 -12.19
C ALA A 176 -26.92 16.76 -11.15
N LYS A 177 -28.17 16.59 -11.60
CA LYS A 177 -29.36 16.38 -10.77
C LYS A 177 -29.87 14.93 -10.83
N ASP A 178 -29.21 14.07 -11.60
CA ASP A 178 -29.60 12.67 -11.73
C ASP A 178 -29.47 11.97 -10.36
N PRO A 179 -30.49 11.23 -9.89
CA PRO A 179 -30.46 10.62 -8.57
C PRO A 179 -29.29 9.67 -8.33
N GLU A 180 -28.85 8.94 -9.36
CA GLU A 180 -27.75 7.99 -9.25
C GLU A 180 -26.40 8.72 -9.21
N VAL A 181 -26.20 9.72 -10.08
CA VAL A 181 -25.00 10.57 -10.03
C VAL A 181 -24.88 11.29 -8.69
N VAL A 182 -25.98 11.88 -8.20
CA VAL A 182 -26.02 12.58 -6.91
C VAL A 182 -25.75 11.62 -5.74
N LYS A 183 -26.24 10.38 -5.80
CA LYS A 183 -25.97 9.36 -4.78
C LYS A 183 -24.47 9.11 -4.65
N TRP A 184 -23.79 8.83 -5.76
CA TRP A 184 -22.36 8.51 -5.74
C TRP A 184 -21.50 9.74 -5.47
N GLN A 185 -21.84 10.91 -6.04
CA GLN A 185 -21.13 12.16 -5.77
C GLN A 185 -21.15 12.53 -4.29
N LYS A 186 -22.27 12.30 -3.58
CA LYS A 186 -22.35 12.53 -2.13
C LYS A 186 -21.40 11.65 -1.33
N LEU A 187 -21.14 10.42 -1.78
CA LEU A 187 -20.17 9.54 -1.12
C LEU A 187 -18.75 10.07 -1.32
N VAL A 188 -18.42 10.57 -2.50
CA VAL A 188 -17.12 11.23 -2.78
C VAL A 188 -16.95 12.51 -1.96
N ASP A 189 -17.93 13.41 -2.03
CA ASP A 189 -17.89 14.71 -1.36
C ASP A 189 -17.89 14.55 0.16
N GLY A 190 -18.70 13.61 0.66
CA GLY A 190 -18.74 13.23 2.06
C GLY A 190 -17.45 12.56 2.48
N GLY A 191 -16.82 11.80 1.58
CA GLY A 191 -15.61 11.05 1.83
C GLY A 191 -14.48 11.92 2.36
N ALA A 192 -13.94 12.84 1.56
CA ALA A 192 -12.74 13.60 1.93
C ALA A 192 -12.83 14.35 3.28
N ALA A 193 -14.03 14.79 3.68
CA ALA A 193 -14.27 15.45 4.97
C ALA A 193 -14.65 14.47 6.09
N ALA A 194 -15.37 13.39 5.80
CA ALA A 194 -15.72 12.34 6.77
C ALA A 194 -14.56 11.41 7.10
N TYR A 195 -13.52 11.36 6.25
CA TYR A 195 -12.33 10.53 6.47
C TYR A 195 -11.43 11.04 7.59
N ARG A 196 -11.68 12.26 8.11
CA ARG A 196 -10.88 12.85 9.18
C ARG A 196 -11.71 12.95 10.45
N GLY A 197 -11.62 11.91 11.28
CA GLY A 197 -12.16 11.92 12.64
C GLY A 197 -11.23 12.62 13.64
N PRO A 198 -11.66 12.76 14.91
CA PRO A 198 -10.78 13.26 15.98
C PRO A 198 -9.55 12.36 16.24
N TRP A 199 -9.55 11.15 15.70
CA TRP A 199 -8.49 10.15 15.76
C TRP A 199 -7.35 10.35 14.75
N ASP A 200 -7.57 11.12 13.67
CA ASP A 200 -6.64 11.23 12.52
C ASP A 200 -5.25 11.73 12.95
N GLU A 201 -5.21 12.84 13.69
CA GLU A 201 -3.96 13.38 14.21
C GLU A 201 -3.28 12.44 15.20
N ASP A 202 -4.05 11.73 16.04
CA ASP A 202 -3.47 10.80 17.02
C ASP A 202 -2.85 9.57 16.33
N PHE A 203 -3.45 9.03 15.26
CA PHE A 203 -2.83 7.97 14.46
C PHE A 203 -1.58 8.46 13.73
N ARG A 204 -1.61 9.69 13.17
CA ARG A 204 -0.42 10.28 12.56
C ARG A 204 0.73 10.44 13.56
N GLN A 205 0.44 10.85 14.80
CA GLN A 205 1.45 10.93 15.86
C GLN A 205 1.90 9.57 16.37
N ALA A 206 1.01 8.56 16.39
CA ALA A 206 1.39 7.19 16.69
C ALA A 206 2.38 6.63 15.67
N GLU A 207 2.10 6.82 14.38
CA GLU A 207 2.99 6.45 13.28
C GLU A 207 4.36 7.12 13.40
N LEU A 208 4.40 8.44 13.57
CA LEU A 208 5.67 9.16 13.73
C LEU A 208 6.50 8.60 14.89
N ARG A 209 5.86 8.34 16.04
CA ARG A 209 6.54 7.75 17.21
C ARG A 209 7.03 6.33 16.94
N ALA A 210 6.30 5.53 16.18
CA ALA A 210 6.76 4.20 15.76
C ALA A 210 8.02 4.29 14.89
N PHE A 211 8.09 5.28 14.00
CA PHE A 211 9.26 5.50 13.12
C PHE A 211 10.47 6.13 13.82
N GLU A 212 10.25 6.79 14.96
CA GLU A 212 11.29 7.33 15.86
C GLU A 212 11.70 6.34 16.97
N ASP A 213 11.03 5.18 17.07
CA ASP A 213 11.35 4.15 18.06
C ASP A 213 12.70 3.48 17.73
N PRO A 214 13.62 3.28 18.70
CA PRO A 214 14.90 2.60 18.47
C PRO A 214 14.78 1.19 17.87
N ARG A 215 13.62 0.53 18.00
CA ARG A 215 13.34 -0.75 17.35
C ARG A 215 13.20 -0.62 15.83
N MET A 216 12.76 0.54 15.34
CA MET A 216 12.76 0.85 13.91
C MET A 216 14.20 0.96 13.39
N ASP A 217 15.07 1.67 14.11
CA ASP A 217 16.49 1.74 13.79
C ASP A 217 17.14 0.35 13.75
N ALA A 218 16.77 -0.56 14.66
CA ALA A 218 17.25 -1.93 14.63
C ALA A 218 16.79 -2.72 13.38
N ILE A 219 15.57 -2.51 12.89
CA ILE A 219 15.11 -3.11 11.62
C ILE A 219 15.93 -2.57 10.46
N GLU A 220 16.22 -1.27 10.46
CA GLU A 220 17.04 -0.59 9.44
C GLU A 220 18.50 -1.08 9.46
N ASP A 221 19.08 -1.26 10.65
CA ASP A 221 20.44 -1.78 10.84
C ASP A 221 20.56 -3.25 10.41
N ASP A 222 19.56 -4.08 10.71
CA ASP A 222 19.50 -5.47 10.24
C ASP A 222 19.42 -5.52 8.70
N PHE A 223 18.62 -4.64 8.10
CA PHE A 223 18.49 -4.55 6.64
C PHE A 223 19.79 -4.09 6.00
N ALA A 224 20.41 -3.04 6.53
CA ALA A 224 21.71 -2.54 6.08
C ALA A 224 22.80 -3.62 6.19
N SER A 225 22.84 -4.35 7.30
CA SER A 225 23.78 -5.45 7.52
C SER A 225 23.60 -6.57 6.49
N CYS A 226 22.36 -6.90 6.14
CA CYS A 226 22.07 -7.87 5.08
C CYS A 226 22.53 -7.37 3.69
N LEU A 227 22.24 -6.11 3.37
CA LEU A 227 22.70 -5.51 2.11
C LEU A 227 24.23 -5.53 2.01
N GLU A 228 24.93 -5.15 3.07
CA GLU A 228 26.40 -5.16 3.13
C GLU A 228 26.98 -6.57 2.91
N ALA A 229 26.36 -7.59 3.51
CA ALA A 229 26.75 -8.99 3.30
C ALA A 229 26.59 -9.44 1.84
N SER A 230 25.65 -8.83 1.11
CA SER A 230 25.41 -9.03 -0.33
C SER A 230 26.22 -8.06 -1.22
N GLY A 231 27.09 -7.23 -0.64
CA GLY A 231 27.91 -6.27 -1.38
C GLY A 231 27.18 -5.01 -1.85
N LEU A 232 26.04 -4.70 -1.23
CA LEU A 232 25.24 -3.50 -1.47
C LEU A 232 25.29 -2.56 -0.26
N GLN A 233 24.71 -1.37 -0.41
CA GLN A 233 24.58 -0.39 0.66
C GLN A 233 23.14 0.10 0.75
N GLY A 234 22.67 0.34 1.98
CA GLY A 234 21.42 1.04 2.23
C GLY A 234 21.58 2.55 2.01
N VAL A 235 20.48 3.26 1.80
CA VAL A 235 20.52 4.73 1.69
C VAL A 235 20.94 5.35 3.03
N ASP A 236 21.84 6.35 2.98
CA ASP A 236 22.34 7.07 4.16
C ASP A 236 21.17 7.58 5.03
N PRO A 237 21.09 7.17 6.31
CA PRO A 237 20.08 7.61 7.27
C PRO A 237 19.93 9.14 7.37
N GLN A 238 20.98 9.91 7.13
CA GLN A 238 20.97 11.38 7.20
C GLN A 238 20.34 12.04 5.97
N THR A 239 20.24 11.31 4.86
CA THR A 239 19.74 11.84 3.58
C THR A 239 18.40 11.23 3.17
N ARG A 240 18.04 10.08 3.73
CA ARG A 240 16.77 9.41 3.44
C ARG A 240 15.59 10.12 4.09
N GLY A 241 14.49 10.25 3.34
CA GLY A 241 13.20 10.62 3.89
C GLY A 241 12.60 9.49 4.73
N TYR A 242 11.51 9.79 5.44
CA TYR A 242 10.74 8.80 6.23
C TYR A 242 10.25 7.62 5.38
N ASP A 243 10.02 7.85 4.09
CA ASP A 243 9.55 6.89 3.10
C ASP A 243 10.62 5.95 2.56
N ASN A 244 11.90 6.17 2.89
CA ASN A 244 13.01 5.43 2.30
C ASN A 244 13.91 4.72 3.34
N LYS A 245 13.34 4.39 4.50
CA LYS A 245 14.02 3.69 5.60
C LYS A 245 14.56 2.30 5.19
N LEU A 246 13.86 1.61 4.29
CA LEU A 246 14.33 0.34 3.68
C LEU A 246 14.79 0.53 2.21
N GLY A 247 15.38 1.69 1.93
CA GLY A 247 15.95 2.05 0.63
C GLY A 247 17.33 1.45 0.37
N VAL A 248 17.63 1.23 -0.90
CA VAL A 248 18.94 0.75 -1.37
C VAL A 248 19.64 1.85 -2.17
N GLU A 249 20.94 2.05 -1.92
CA GLU A 249 21.74 3.01 -2.68
C GLU A 249 21.85 2.58 -4.16
N GLY A 250 21.69 3.54 -5.08
CA GLY A 250 21.66 3.27 -6.52
C GLY A 250 20.33 2.72 -7.05
N ALA A 251 19.30 2.60 -6.22
CA ALA A 251 17.95 2.36 -6.68
C ALA A 251 17.46 3.54 -7.53
N GLU A 252 16.95 3.26 -8.72
CA GLU A 252 16.46 4.26 -9.67
C GLU A 252 15.02 3.96 -10.07
N TYR A 253 14.31 4.98 -10.54
CA TYR A 253 12.95 4.83 -11.08
C TYR A 253 12.99 4.32 -12.54
N ALA A 254 13.58 3.14 -12.72
CA ALA A 254 13.75 2.46 -14.01
C ALA A 254 13.71 0.94 -13.84
N ILE A 255 13.39 0.23 -14.92
CA ILE A 255 13.27 -1.23 -14.96
C ILE A 255 14.29 -1.77 -15.97
N ASN A 256 15.42 -2.23 -15.47
CA ASN A 256 16.49 -2.85 -16.25
C ASN A 256 17.12 -4.00 -15.45
N GLU A 257 17.99 -4.82 -16.06
CA GLU A 257 18.58 -5.99 -15.40
C GLU A 257 19.33 -5.63 -14.09
N GLN A 258 19.99 -4.46 -14.06
CA GLN A 258 20.68 -3.98 -12.87
C GLN A 258 19.70 -3.63 -11.75
N GLN A 259 18.64 -2.87 -12.05
CA GLN A 259 17.62 -2.47 -11.07
C GLN A 259 16.81 -3.68 -10.58
N ILE A 260 16.50 -4.64 -11.45
CA ILE A 260 15.84 -5.90 -11.07
C ILE A 260 16.74 -6.71 -10.12
N THR A 261 18.02 -6.85 -10.45
CA THR A 261 18.98 -7.56 -9.59
C THR A 261 19.09 -6.89 -8.21
N LEU A 262 19.16 -5.55 -8.19
CA LEU A 262 19.22 -4.78 -6.96
C LEU A 262 17.94 -4.94 -6.12
N ALA A 263 16.76 -4.89 -6.76
CA ALA A 263 15.47 -5.08 -6.11
C ALA A 263 15.31 -6.50 -5.54
N LEU A 264 15.75 -7.52 -6.28
CA LEU A 264 15.70 -8.92 -5.82
C LEU A 264 16.53 -9.14 -4.55
N ILE A 265 17.75 -8.58 -4.48
CA ILE A 265 18.57 -8.67 -3.28
C ILE A 265 17.91 -7.90 -2.12
N ALA A 266 17.32 -6.74 -2.40
CA ALA A 266 16.60 -5.97 -1.39
C ALA A 266 15.40 -6.76 -0.81
N VAL A 267 14.63 -7.41 -1.67
CA VAL A 267 13.50 -8.28 -1.30
C VAL A 267 13.98 -9.45 -0.45
N GLU A 268 15.04 -10.15 -0.87
CA GLU A 268 15.61 -11.27 -0.12
C GLU A 268 16.07 -10.82 1.28
N CYS A 269 16.72 -9.66 1.37
CA CYS A 269 17.14 -9.11 2.65
C CYS A 269 15.95 -8.75 3.55
N LYS A 270 14.91 -8.09 3.01
CA LYS A 270 13.69 -7.78 3.76
C LYS A 270 12.99 -9.03 4.26
N ALA A 271 12.90 -10.07 3.42
CA ALA A 271 12.31 -11.36 3.80
C ALA A 271 13.14 -12.07 4.89
N THR A 272 14.47 -12.04 4.78
CA THR A 272 15.39 -12.68 5.75
C THR A 272 15.24 -12.11 7.15
N ILE A 273 15.06 -10.80 7.27
CA ILE A 273 14.93 -10.12 8.56
C ILE A 273 13.48 -9.92 9.00
N ASP A 274 12.52 -10.42 8.23
CA ASP A 274 11.08 -10.23 8.41
C ASP A 274 10.67 -8.75 8.54
N ALA A 275 11.23 -7.90 7.66
CA ALA A 275 11.16 -6.44 7.78
C ALA A 275 9.72 -5.92 7.76
N ALA A 276 8.88 -6.46 6.87
CA ALA A 276 7.50 -6.00 6.70
C ALA A 276 6.67 -6.25 7.95
N ASN A 277 6.68 -7.47 8.50
CA ASN A 277 5.96 -7.79 9.73
C ASN A 277 6.51 -7.00 10.91
N ARG A 278 7.83 -7.00 11.14
CA ARG A 278 8.43 -6.24 12.27
C ARG A 278 8.08 -4.75 12.23
N MET A 279 8.13 -4.13 11.05
CA MET A 279 7.80 -2.72 10.89
C MET A 279 6.31 -2.47 11.16
N MET A 280 5.43 -3.27 10.57
CA MET A 280 3.99 -3.06 10.70
C MET A 280 3.45 -3.45 12.09
N ASP A 281 4.03 -4.46 12.74
CA ASP A 281 3.75 -4.81 14.12
C ASP A 281 4.13 -3.65 15.04
N LEU A 282 5.33 -3.08 14.87
CA LEU A 282 5.79 -1.91 15.62
C LEU A 282 4.82 -0.74 15.48
N VAL A 283 4.36 -0.44 14.26
CA VAL A 283 3.37 0.61 14.03
C VAL A 283 2.04 0.27 14.71
N ALA A 284 1.56 -0.96 14.60
CA ALA A 284 0.33 -1.41 15.25
C ALA A 284 0.38 -1.26 16.78
N GLU A 285 1.56 -1.47 17.42
CA GLU A 285 1.72 -1.23 18.85
C GLU A 285 1.43 0.23 19.24
N TYR A 286 1.92 1.18 18.44
CA TYR A 286 1.69 2.61 18.68
C TYR A 286 0.27 3.05 18.31
N GLU A 287 -0.34 2.42 17.31
CA GLU A 287 -1.71 2.68 16.88
C GLU A 287 -2.76 2.11 17.86
N ALA A 288 -2.46 1.01 18.55
CA ALA A 288 -3.42 0.33 19.43
C ALA A 288 -4.01 1.21 20.54
N PRO A 289 -3.23 2.04 21.29
CA PRO A 289 -3.80 2.98 22.27
C PRO A 289 -4.73 4.03 21.63
N VAL A 290 -4.45 4.45 20.39
CA VAL A 290 -5.32 5.39 19.65
C VAL A 290 -6.63 4.70 19.31
N TYR A 291 -6.57 3.47 18.80
CA TYR A 291 -7.76 2.67 18.55
C TYR A 291 -8.61 2.49 19.80
N LEU A 292 -8.02 2.10 20.94
CA LEU A 292 -8.77 1.93 22.19
C LEU A 292 -9.41 3.23 22.68
N LYS A 293 -8.76 4.38 22.44
CA LYS A 293 -9.30 5.71 22.77
C LYS A 293 -10.54 6.08 21.94
N TYR A 294 -10.60 5.66 20.68
CA TYR A 294 -11.66 6.01 19.72
C TYR A 294 -12.42 4.78 19.19
N GLN A 295 -12.49 3.71 19.98
CA GLN A 295 -12.92 2.41 19.49
C GLN A 295 -14.31 2.45 18.87
N ALA A 296 -15.27 3.09 19.54
CA ALA A 296 -16.64 3.16 19.06
C ALA A 296 -16.73 3.89 17.71
N GLU A 297 -16.09 5.05 17.60
CA GLU A 297 -16.08 5.84 16.37
C GLU A 297 -15.36 5.11 15.21
N LEU A 298 -14.27 4.40 15.51
CA LEU A 298 -13.52 3.64 14.51
C LEU A 298 -14.27 2.38 14.08
N ASP A 299 -14.98 1.71 14.98
CA ASP A 299 -15.80 0.55 14.67
C ASP A 299 -16.99 0.92 13.77
N ASP A 300 -17.65 2.04 14.05
CA ASP A 300 -18.70 2.60 13.18
C ASP A 300 -18.10 2.97 11.81
N ARG A 301 -16.94 3.62 11.81
CA ARG A 301 -16.25 4.01 10.58
C ARG A 301 -15.83 2.82 9.72
N ALA A 302 -15.33 1.75 10.33
CA ALA A 302 -14.98 0.51 9.63
C ALA A 302 -16.20 -0.08 8.92
N ALA A 303 -17.37 -0.05 9.57
CA ALA A 303 -18.62 -0.52 8.97
C ALA A 303 -19.02 0.35 7.76
N GLU A 304 -18.93 1.68 7.89
CA GLU A 304 -19.21 2.61 6.77
C GLU A 304 -18.30 2.35 5.56
N VAL A 305 -16.99 2.17 5.78
CA VAL A 305 -16.03 1.86 4.70
C VAL A 305 -16.36 0.52 4.04
N ALA A 306 -16.71 -0.50 4.84
CA ALA A 306 -17.10 -1.80 4.31
C ALA A 306 -18.39 -1.73 3.47
N GLU A 307 -19.39 -0.95 3.90
CA GLU A 307 -20.61 -0.70 3.13
C GLU A 307 -20.33 0.04 1.82
N GLN A 308 -19.45 1.04 1.84
CA GLN A 308 -19.02 1.75 0.63
C GLN A 308 -18.35 0.80 -0.38
N ARG A 309 -17.40 -0.03 0.08
CA ARG A 309 -16.73 -1.05 -0.74
C ARG A 309 -17.74 -2.02 -1.36
N ALA A 310 -18.67 -2.54 -0.56
CA ALA A 310 -19.70 -3.46 -1.04
C ALA A 310 -20.60 -2.81 -2.09
N ALA A 311 -20.99 -1.53 -1.90
CA ALA A 311 -21.81 -0.80 -2.85
C ALA A 311 -21.08 -0.57 -4.19
N VAL A 312 -19.79 -0.20 -4.14
CA VAL A 312 -18.97 -0.02 -5.34
C VAL A 312 -18.77 -1.34 -6.08
N ALA A 313 -18.49 -2.43 -5.37
CA ALA A 313 -18.36 -3.76 -5.96
C ALA A 313 -19.67 -4.22 -6.64
N ASP A 314 -20.81 -4.03 -5.97
CA ASP A 314 -22.14 -4.34 -6.52
C ASP A 314 -22.45 -3.51 -7.77
N TYR A 315 -22.09 -2.21 -7.77
CA TYR A 315 -22.24 -1.36 -8.95
C TYR A 315 -21.49 -1.94 -10.14
N TRP A 316 -20.21 -2.25 -9.99
CA TRP A 316 -19.40 -2.77 -11.10
C TRP A 316 -19.89 -4.14 -11.58
N ALA A 317 -20.35 -5.02 -10.68
CA ALA A 317 -20.91 -6.32 -11.05
C ALA A 317 -22.12 -6.21 -12.00
N HIS A 318 -22.87 -5.11 -11.93
CA HIS A 318 -24.05 -4.87 -12.78
C HIS A 318 -23.78 -3.98 -14.00
N HIS A 319 -22.61 -3.34 -14.08
CA HIS A 319 -22.31 -2.32 -15.09
C HIS A 319 -21.06 -2.59 -15.93
N SER A 320 -20.27 -3.62 -15.61
CA SER A 320 -19.01 -3.91 -16.31
C SER A 320 -19.15 -4.68 -17.64
N SER A 321 -20.33 -4.68 -18.28
CA SER A 321 -20.60 -5.40 -19.54
C SER A 321 -20.27 -4.59 -20.79
#